data_AF-A0A8T3S4Q9-F1
#
_entry.id   AF-A0A8T3S4Q9-F1
#
_cell.length_a   1.000
_cell.length_b   1.000
_cell.length_c   1.000
_cell.angle_alpha   90.00
_cell.angle_beta   90.00
_cell.angle_gamma   90.00
#
_symmetry.space_group_name_H-M   'P 1'
#
loop_
_entity.id
_entity.type
_entity.pdbx_description
1 polymer ?
#
loop_
_entity_poly.entity_id
_entity_poly.type
_entity_poly.pdbx_seq_one_letter_code
_entity_poly.pdbx_strand_id
1 'polypeptide(L)'
;MTIRITRPLATHLLTLAQQSSTQPICGLVGAQHAHPRTVYPLNTAQSDDIQTTVTSLQQQNETLFAVYYSHPQQAAIPSVQDITQLQLDNLSNPYYLVISLNIKGVLEMRAWQRVGQEFDEVELTV
;
A
#
# COMPACT_ATOMS: atom_id res chain seq x y z
N MET A 1 6.59 15.91 -4.23
CA MET A 1 5.40 15.42 -4.96
C MET A 1 4.35 15.06 -3.93
N THR A 2 3.08 15.35 -4.20
CA THR A 2 2.00 15.19 -3.20
C THR A 2 0.92 14.27 -3.77
N ILE A 3 0.51 13.28 -2.98
CA ILE A 3 -0.59 12.38 -3.32
C ILE A 3 -1.75 12.58 -2.35
N ARG A 4 -2.97 12.29 -2.81
CA ARG A 4 -4.18 12.47 -2.02
C ARG A 4 -5.03 11.21 -1.99
N ILE A 5 -5.44 10.82 -0.80
CA ILE A 5 -6.45 9.79 -0.57
C ILE A 5 -7.65 10.41 0.15
N THR A 6 -8.79 9.76 0.10
CA THR A 6 -9.95 10.24 0.86
C THR A 6 -9.87 9.79 2.32
N ARG A 7 -10.49 10.53 3.24
CA ARG A 7 -10.59 10.12 4.64
C ARG A 7 -11.16 8.70 4.83
N PRO A 8 -12.24 8.29 4.14
CA PRO A 8 -12.74 6.91 4.24
C PRO A 8 -11.69 5.87 3.85
N LEU A 9 -10.92 6.11 2.77
CA LEU A 9 -9.87 5.20 2.34
C LEU A 9 -8.73 5.13 3.38
N ALA A 10 -8.30 6.28 3.90
CA ALA A 10 -7.28 6.36 4.95
C ALA A 10 -7.72 5.58 6.19
N THR A 11 -8.94 5.82 6.68
CA THR A 11 -9.49 5.12 7.84
C THR A 11 -9.60 3.61 7.60
N HIS A 12 -9.99 3.18 6.39
CA HIS A 12 -10.09 1.77 6.06
C HIS A 12 -8.73 1.07 6.13
N LEU A 13 -7.69 1.66 5.51
CA LEU A 13 -6.32 1.15 5.56
C LEU A 13 -5.80 1.05 7.00
N LEU A 14 -6.01 2.09 7.79
CA LEU A 14 -5.61 2.12 9.20
C LEU A 14 -6.35 1.05 10.02
N THR A 15 -7.64 0.85 9.77
CA THR A 15 -8.44 -0.18 10.44
C THR A 15 -7.91 -1.58 10.15
N LEU A 16 -7.58 -1.88 8.89
CA LEU A 16 -6.99 -3.17 8.51
C LEU A 16 -5.68 -3.43 9.25
N ALA A 17 -4.80 -2.43 9.31
CA ALA A 17 -3.53 -2.56 10.02
C ALA A 17 -3.72 -2.76 11.53
N GLN A 18 -4.72 -2.11 12.14
CA GLN A 18 -5.07 -2.29 13.55
C GLN A 18 -5.62 -3.67 13.88
N GLN A 19 -6.41 -4.26 12.98
CA GLN A 19 -6.93 -5.62 13.14
C GLN A 19 -5.80 -6.65 13.17
N SER A 20 -4.65 -6.33 12.54
CA SER A 20 -3.45 -7.16 12.52
C SER A 20 -2.26 -6.50 13.26
N SER A 21 -2.47 -6.14 14.53
CA SER A 21 -1.48 -5.41 15.34
C SER A 21 -0.15 -6.14 15.63
N THR A 22 -0.08 -7.44 15.33
CA THR A 22 1.13 -8.26 15.56
C THR A 22 1.71 -8.85 14.29
N GLN A 23 0.93 -8.95 13.20
CA GLN A 23 1.35 -9.56 11.95
C GLN A 23 1.30 -8.54 10.80
N PRO A 24 2.37 -8.42 10.00
CA PRO A 24 2.34 -7.60 8.80
C PRO A 24 1.24 -8.06 7.84
N ILE A 25 0.45 -7.13 7.34
CA ILE A 25 -0.47 -7.32 6.22
C ILE A 25 -0.01 -6.49 5.02
N CYS A 26 -0.43 -6.88 3.83
CA CYS A 26 -0.22 -6.12 2.62
C CYS A 26 -1.43 -6.18 1.70
N GLY A 27 -1.47 -5.29 0.72
CA GLY A 27 -2.50 -5.32 -0.31
C GLY A 27 -2.33 -4.25 -1.36
N LEU A 28 -3.31 -4.18 -2.26
CA LEU A 28 -3.33 -3.22 -3.36
C LEU A 28 -4.42 -2.17 -3.12
N VAL A 29 -4.19 -0.97 -3.64
CA VAL A 29 -5.16 0.12 -3.72
C VAL A 29 -5.44 0.39 -5.17
N GLY A 30 -6.71 0.25 -5.55
CA GLY A 30 -7.20 0.56 -6.88
C GLY A 30 -7.68 1.99 -7.01
N ALA A 31 -7.47 2.56 -8.19
CA ALA A 31 -7.99 3.87 -8.57
C ALA A 31 -8.83 3.80 -9.83
N GLN A 32 -9.91 4.56 -9.82
CA GLN A 32 -10.74 4.80 -10.99
C GLN A 32 -10.63 6.28 -11.37
N HIS A 33 -10.32 6.59 -12.63
CA HIS A 33 -10.05 7.96 -13.09
C HIS A 33 -9.02 8.70 -12.22
N ALA A 34 -7.93 8.02 -11.85
CA ALA A 34 -6.89 8.54 -10.94
C ALA A 34 -7.34 8.85 -9.49
N HIS A 35 -8.55 8.46 -9.10
CA HIS A 35 -9.04 8.58 -7.73
C HIS A 35 -8.93 7.24 -6.99
N PRO A 36 -8.05 7.12 -5.98
CA PRO A 36 -7.93 5.90 -5.20
C PRO A 36 -9.20 5.68 -4.37
N ARG A 37 -9.76 4.47 -4.47
CA ARG A 37 -11.10 4.17 -3.93
C ARG A 37 -11.25 2.79 -3.31
N THR A 38 -10.58 1.78 -3.84
CA THR A 38 -10.83 0.38 -3.48
C THR A 38 -9.59 -0.23 -2.86
N VAL A 39 -9.75 -0.97 -1.76
CA VAL A 39 -8.68 -1.72 -1.10
C VAL A 39 -8.87 -3.19 -1.42
N TYR A 40 -7.79 -3.83 -1.85
CA TYR A 40 -7.73 -5.25 -2.15
C TYR A 40 -6.69 -5.90 -1.22
N PRO A 41 -7.11 -6.42 -0.06
CA PRO A 41 -6.21 -7.14 0.82
C PRO A 41 -5.64 -8.38 0.14
N LEU A 42 -4.35 -8.63 0.34
CA LEU A 42 -3.71 -9.85 -0.13
C LEU A 42 -3.65 -10.87 1.01
N ASN A 43 -3.89 -12.14 0.71
CA ASN A 43 -3.76 -13.23 1.67
C ASN A 43 -2.27 -13.51 1.96
N THR A 44 -1.43 -13.43 0.92
CA THR A 44 0.01 -13.55 1.00
C THR A 44 0.70 -12.50 0.12
N ALA A 45 1.94 -12.12 0.45
CA ALA A 45 2.77 -11.26 -0.40
C ALA A 45 3.41 -12.04 -1.58
N GLN A 46 2.79 -13.13 -2.03
CA GLN A 46 3.30 -13.96 -3.13
C GLN A 46 2.85 -13.44 -4.49
N SER A 47 3.65 -13.72 -5.53
CA SER A 47 3.41 -13.28 -6.91
C SER A 47 2.02 -13.64 -7.45
N ASP A 48 1.52 -14.84 -7.12
CA ASP A 48 0.27 -15.37 -7.68
C ASP A 48 -0.96 -14.63 -7.12
N ASP A 49 -0.96 -14.30 -5.83
CA ASP A 49 -2.01 -13.50 -5.19
C ASP A 49 -2.05 -12.07 -5.74
N ILE A 50 -0.88 -11.50 -6.05
CA ILE A 50 -0.79 -10.16 -6.64
C ILE A 50 -1.34 -10.17 -8.05
N GLN A 51 -0.93 -11.13 -8.88
CA GLN A 51 -1.36 -11.20 -10.28
C GLN A 51 -2.88 -11.43 -10.39
N THR A 52 -3.44 -12.27 -9.53
CA THR A 52 -4.89 -12.49 -9.46
C THR A 52 -5.62 -11.21 -9.03
N THR A 53 -5.09 -10.49 -8.04
CA THR A 53 -5.67 -9.22 -7.58
C THR A 53 -5.55 -8.10 -8.61
N VAL A 54 -4.44 -8.03 -9.36
CA VAL A 54 -4.27 -7.13 -10.51
C VAL A 54 -5.29 -7.43 -11.59
N THR A 55 -5.59 -8.70 -11.83
CA THR A 55 -6.65 -9.09 -12.77
C THR A 55 -8.03 -8.60 -12.26
N SER A 56 -8.29 -8.70 -10.95
CA SER A 56 -9.52 -8.15 -10.35
C SER A 56 -9.64 -6.64 -10.48
N LEU A 57 -8.54 -5.89 -10.30
CA LEU A 57 -8.48 -4.44 -10.55
C LEU A 57 -8.92 -4.11 -11.98
N GLN A 58 -8.33 -4.80 -12.96
CA GLN A 58 -8.64 -4.61 -14.38
C GLN A 58 -10.10 -4.92 -14.73
N GLN A 59 -10.66 -6.01 -14.16
CA GLN A 59 -12.07 -6.36 -14.34
C GLN A 59 -13.04 -5.29 -13.81
N GLN A 60 -12.60 -4.49 -12.82
CA GLN A 60 -13.37 -3.36 -12.26
C GLN A 60 -13.10 -2.04 -13.00
N ASN A 61 -12.34 -2.05 -14.09
CA ASN A 61 -11.83 -0.84 -14.77
C ASN A 61 -11.04 0.08 -13.83
N GLU A 62 -10.32 -0.50 -12.88
CA GLU A 62 -9.42 0.20 -11.99
C GLU A 62 -7.96 0.02 -12.40
N THR A 63 -7.14 0.99 -12.03
CA THR A 63 -5.69 0.98 -12.19
C THR A 63 -5.03 0.80 -10.82
N LEU A 64 -3.84 0.18 -10.80
CA LEU A 64 -3.07 0.08 -9.57
C LEU A 64 -2.57 1.48 -9.16
N PHE A 65 -3.02 1.97 -8.02
CA PHE A 65 -2.61 3.25 -7.46
C PHE A 65 -1.46 3.10 -6.48
N ALA A 66 -1.63 2.20 -5.51
CA ALA A 66 -0.63 1.96 -4.48
C ALA A 66 -0.62 0.51 -4.05
N VAL A 67 0.48 0.11 -3.46
CA VAL A 67 0.61 -1.06 -2.62
C VAL A 67 0.65 -0.55 -1.18
N TYR A 68 -0.04 -1.20 -0.26
CA TYR A 68 0.08 -0.89 1.16
C TYR A 68 0.71 -2.05 1.94
N TYR A 69 1.43 -1.68 3.00
CA TYR A 69 2.01 -2.59 3.98
C TYR A 69 1.76 -2.07 5.38
N SER A 70 1.52 -2.97 6.32
CA SER A 70 1.64 -2.64 7.73
C SER A 70 2.94 -3.20 8.30
N HIS A 71 3.70 -2.37 9.00
CA HIS A 71 4.82 -2.77 9.83
C HIS A 71 4.47 -2.52 11.30
N PRO A 72 3.80 -3.46 12.00
CA PRO A 72 3.22 -3.15 13.30
C PRO A 72 4.26 -2.76 14.37
N GLN A 73 5.49 -3.23 14.24
CA GLN A 73 6.59 -3.04 15.20
C GLN A 73 7.78 -2.28 14.62
N GLN A 74 7.67 -1.71 13.41
CA GLN A 74 8.77 -0.98 12.75
C GLN A 74 8.29 0.39 12.29
N ALA A 75 9.23 1.27 11.93
CA ALA A 75 8.90 2.58 11.36
C ALA A 75 8.10 2.43 10.06
N ALA A 76 7.33 3.46 9.70
CA ALA A 76 6.57 3.53 8.45
C ALA A 76 7.47 3.80 7.23
N ILE A 77 8.47 2.94 7.02
CA ILE A 77 9.47 3.00 5.95
C ILE A 77 9.43 1.66 5.19
N PRO A 78 9.47 1.67 3.86
CA PRO A 78 9.49 0.45 3.06
C PRO A 78 10.80 -0.30 3.23
N SER A 79 10.72 -1.63 3.21
CA SER A 79 11.86 -2.54 3.28
C SER A 79 12.22 -3.09 1.88
N VAL A 80 13.45 -3.57 1.72
CA VAL A 80 13.88 -4.25 0.48
C VAL A 80 13.03 -5.52 0.21
N GLN A 81 12.54 -6.16 1.27
CA GLN A 81 11.68 -7.35 1.17
C GLN A 81 10.31 -6.99 0.59
N ASP A 82 9.78 -5.82 0.94
CA ASP A 82 8.49 -5.32 0.43
C ASP A 82 8.53 -5.23 -1.10
N ILE A 83 9.63 -4.73 -1.68
CA ILE A 83 9.80 -4.63 -3.14
C ILE A 83 9.94 -6.00 -3.79
N THR A 84 10.86 -6.81 -3.28
CA THR A 84 11.34 -8.01 -3.98
C THR A 84 10.28 -9.09 -4.07
N GLN A 85 9.39 -9.14 -3.08
CA GLN A 85 8.32 -10.14 -3.02
C GLN A 85 7.21 -9.88 -4.03
N LEU A 86 6.96 -8.62 -4.40
CA LEU A 86 5.78 -8.31 -5.20
C LEU A 86 5.96 -8.42 -6.72
N GLN A 87 7.18 -8.59 -7.22
CA GLN A 87 7.49 -8.71 -8.66
C GLN A 87 6.74 -7.68 -9.55
N LEU A 88 6.62 -6.44 -9.07
CA LEU A 88 5.83 -5.39 -9.73
C LEU A 88 6.55 -4.74 -10.91
N ASP A 89 7.69 -5.28 -11.35
CA ASP A 89 8.53 -4.66 -12.38
C ASP A 89 7.80 -4.52 -13.74
N ASN A 90 6.73 -5.28 -13.95
CA ASN A 90 5.86 -5.21 -15.13
C ASN A 90 4.62 -4.31 -14.94
N LEU A 91 4.45 -3.67 -13.79
CA LEU A 91 3.32 -2.81 -13.47
C LEU A 91 3.75 -1.34 -13.39
N SER A 92 2.84 -0.44 -13.74
CA SER A 92 3.06 1.01 -13.64
C SER A 92 3.47 1.38 -12.21
N ASN A 93 4.69 1.89 -12.05
CA ASN A 93 5.35 2.26 -10.78
C ASN A 93 4.37 2.79 -9.70
N PRO A 94 3.83 1.93 -8.81
CA PRO A 94 2.80 2.34 -7.88
C PRO A 94 3.40 3.09 -6.69
N TYR A 95 2.55 3.81 -5.94
CA TYR A 95 2.97 4.32 -4.64
C TYR A 95 3.03 3.20 -3.60
N TYR A 96 3.80 3.41 -2.54
CA TYR A 96 3.94 2.49 -1.42
C TYR A 96 3.43 3.19 -0.16
N LEU A 97 2.31 2.72 0.38
CA LEU A 97 1.74 3.22 1.62
C LEU A 97 2.20 2.32 2.77
N VAL A 98 3.04 2.84 3.65
CA VAL A 98 3.54 2.08 4.79
C VAL A 98 2.87 2.56 6.07
N ILE A 99 2.25 1.64 6.78
CA ILE A 99 1.49 1.90 8.00
C ILE A 99 2.26 1.35 9.19
N SER A 100 2.57 2.17 10.17
CA SER A 100 3.22 1.77 11.42
C SER A 100 2.28 1.89 12.61
N LEU A 101 2.37 0.89 13.50
CA LEU A 101 1.72 0.87 14.81
C LEU A 101 2.74 1.02 15.95
N ASN A 102 4.02 1.23 15.62
CA ASN A 102 5.13 1.23 16.58
C ASN A 102 5.18 2.52 17.43
N ILE A 103 4.34 3.51 17.13
CA ILE A 103 4.22 4.73 17.92
C ILE A 103 3.07 4.56 18.91
N LYS A 104 3.39 4.63 20.21
CA LYS A 104 2.40 4.46 21.27
C LYS A 104 1.26 5.47 21.13
N GLY A 105 0.07 4.96 20.82
CA GLY A 105 -1.15 5.76 20.71
C GLY A 105 -1.31 6.55 19.42
N VAL A 106 -0.43 6.36 18.43
CA VAL A 106 -0.51 7.04 17.12
C VAL A 106 -0.35 6.02 16.01
N LEU A 107 -1.31 6.00 15.10
CA LEU A 107 -1.15 5.32 13.82
C LEU A 107 -0.45 6.26 12.86
N GLU A 108 0.63 5.79 12.25
CA GLU A 108 1.36 6.54 11.24
C GLU A 108 1.17 5.85 9.89
N MET A 109 0.87 6.63 8.86
CA MET A 109 0.85 6.15 7.48
C MET A 109 1.64 7.14 6.62
N ARG A 110 2.65 6.63 5.92
CA ARG A 110 3.54 7.40 5.07
C ARG A 110 3.48 6.86 3.65
N ALA A 111 3.69 7.75 2.68
CA ALA A 111 3.67 7.38 1.27
C ALA A 111 5.07 7.51 0.68
N TRP A 112 5.40 6.57 -0.20
CA TRP A 112 6.71 6.47 -0.82
C TRP A 112 6.55 6.18 -2.30
N GLN A 113 7.54 6.58 -3.09
CA GLN A 113 7.64 6.26 -4.50
C GLN A 113 9.00 5.66 -4.79
N ARG A 114 9.03 4.57 -5.55
CA ARG A 114 10.29 3.94 -5.97
C ARG A 114 10.93 4.77 -7.08
N VAL A 115 12.18 5.16 -6.88
CA VAL A 115 13.03 5.86 -7.86
C VAL A 115 14.29 5.01 -8.05
N GLY A 116 14.28 4.18 -9.08
CA GLY A 116 15.33 3.17 -9.30
C GLY A 116 15.32 2.09 -8.22
N GLN A 117 16.37 2.07 -7.37
CA GLN A 117 16.51 1.12 -6.25
C GLN A 117 16.18 1.77 -4.89
N GLU A 118 15.87 3.06 -4.88
CA GLU A 118 15.61 3.83 -3.66
C GLU A 118 14.13 4.20 -3.55
N PHE A 119 13.76 4.69 -2.37
CA PHE A 119 12.44 5.22 -2.08
C PHE A 119 12.54 6.67 -1.66
N ASP A 120 11.80 7.50 -2.38
CA ASP A 120 11.56 8.87 -1.98
C ASP A 120 10.23 8.96 -1.25
N GLU A 121 10.22 9.59 -0.09
CA GLU A 121 8.98 9.91 0.59
C GLU A 121 8.22 10.94 -0.23
N VAL A 122 6.92 10.71 -0.40
CA VAL A 122 6.00 11.65 -1.03
C VAL A 122 4.98 12.12 0.00
N GLU A 123 4.60 13.39 -0.09
CA GLU A 123 3.65 13.97 0.84
C GLU A 123 2.28 13.30 0.66
N LEU A 124 1.71 12.79 1.74
CA LEU A 124 0.38 12.17 1.76
C LEU A 124 -0.63 13.12 2.39
N THR A 125 -1.67 13.44 1.63
CA THR A 125 -2.79 14.29 2.08
C THR A 125 -4.10 13.52 2.11
N VAL A 126 -4.99 13.90 3.03
CA VAL A 126 -6.30 13.26 3.27
C VAL A 126 -7.43 14.28 3.12
#